data_AF-A0A7C2KC62-F1
#
_entry.id   AF-A0A7C2KC62-F1
#
_cell.length_a   1.000
_cell.length_b   1.000
_cell.length_c   1.000
_cell.angle_alpha   90.00
_cell.angle_beta   90.00
_cell.angle_gamma   90.00
#
_symmetry.space_group_name_H-M   'P 1'
#
loop_
_entity.id
_entity.type
_entity.pdbx_description
1 polymer ?
#
loop_
_entity_poly.entity_id
_entity_poly.type
_entity_poly.pdbx_seq_one_letter_code
_entity_poly.pdbx_strand_id
1 'polypeptide(L)'
;MRPRLIIVDDEPAIRDTLARLLPFHVKDLNPVVIQLSTAEELVDWLVEDHDNTVVVTDNNTRSRMTGLEALCTLRARGIHTPIVVFSGDTFAPAQHKILTDCGAEHVRKSSSRDTERLAAFIRTAVASMRPRACDAAEDTRVSL
;
A
#
# COMPACT_ATOMS: atom_id res chain seq x y z
N MET A 1 -11.74 -2.89 -12.59
CA MET A 1 -11.98 -2.51 -11.18
C MET A 1 -11.11 -1.31 -10.85
N ARG A 2 -11.63 -0.32 -10.11
CA ARG A 2 -10.90 0.92 -9.76
C ARG A 2 -10.11 0.69 -8.46
N PRO A 3 -8.77 0.81 -8.42
CA PRO A 3 -8.00 0.53 -7.22
C PRO A 3 -8.25 1.57 -6.13
N ARG A 4 -8.16 1.14 -4.88
CA ARG A 4 -8.25 2.00 -3.69
C ARG A 4 -6.82 2.32 -3.23
N LEU A 5 -6.52 3.59 -3.05
CA LEU A 5 -5.24 4.07 -2.52
C LEU A 5 -5.48 4.65 -1.14
N ILE A 6 -5.03 3.94 -0.11
CA ILE A 6 -5.08 4.43 1.27
C ILE A 6 -3.78 5.17 1.56
N ILE A 7 -3.91 6.37 2.10
CA ILE A 7 -2.81 7.20 2.58
C ILE A 7 -3.00 7.39 4.08
N VAL A 8 -2.01 6.96 4.86
CA VAL A 8 -2.00 7.05 6.31
C VAL A 8 -0.82 7.90 6.74
N ASP A 9 -1.08 8.99 7.43
CA ASP A 9 -0.06 9.88 8.01
C ASP A 9 -0.79 10.72 9.07
N ASP A 10 -0.19 11.06 10.20
CA ASP A 10 -0.88 11.88 11.21
C ASP A 10 -0.89 13.36 10.82
N GLU A 11 0.02 13.80 9.96
CA GLU A 11 0.14 15.17 9.48
C GLU A 11 -0.83 15.45 8.31
N PRO A 12 -1.87 16.29 8.49
CA PRO A 12 -2.86 16.54 7.44
C PRO A 12 -2.25 17.12 6.16
N ALA A 13 -1.22 17.96 6.30
CA ALA A 13 -0.53 18.57 5.17
C ALA A 13 0.18 17.53 4.28
N ILE A 14 0.75 16.48 4.88
CA ILE A 14 1.39 15.39 4.14
C ILE A 14 0.32 14.57 3.42
N ARG A 15 -0.75 14.18 4.13
CA ARG A 15 -1.85 13.42 3.52
C ARG A 15 -2.47 14.15 2.34
N ASP A 16 -2.79 15.43 2.51
CA ASP A 16 -3.37 16.28 1.46
C ASP A 16 -2.44 16.41 0.25
N THR A 17 -1.13 16.54 0.50
CA THR A 17 -0.12 16.61 -0.56
C THR A 17 -0.05 15.30 -1.33
N LEU A 18 0.07 14.15 -0.64
CA LEU A 18 0.10 12.84 -1.30
C LEU A 18 -1.20 12.52 -2.02
N ALA A 19 -2.35 12.86 -1.44
CA ALA A 19 -3.67 12.66 -2.02
C ALA A 19 -3.89 13.48 -3.30
N ARG A 20 -3.19 14.61 -3.46
CA ARG A 20 -3.19 15.40 -4.70
C ARG A 20 -2.17 14.89 -5.72
N LEU A 21 -0.95 14.59 -5.27
CA LEU A 21 0.16 14.25 -6.16
C LEU A 21 0.08 12.83 -6.69
N LEU A 22 -0.19 11.83 -5.85
CA LEU A 22 -0.17 10.44 -6.29
C LEU A 22 -1.18 10.15 -7.41
N PRO A 23 -2.45 10.60 -7.36
CA PRO A 23 -3.38 10.42 -8.47
C PRO A 23 -2.93 11.07 -9.78
N PHE A 24 -2.18 12.18 -9.71
CA PHE A 24 -1.60 12.80 -10.90
C PHE A 24 -0.54 11.88 -11.53
N HIS A 25 0.32 11.27 -10.71
CA HIS A 25 1.37 10.35 -11.18
C HIS A 25 0.84 8.98 -11.60
N VAL A 26 -0.34 8.55 -11.12
CA VAL A 26 -0.99 7.28 -11.50
C VAL A 26 -2.36 7.47 -12.16
N LYS A 27 -2.52 8.55 -12.93
CA LYS A 27 -3.80 8.95 -13.53
C LYS A 27 -4.52 7.87 -14.35
N ASP A 28 -3.76 7.02 -15.02
CA ASP A 28 -4.26 5.90 -15.83
C ASP A 28 -4.89 4.77 -14.99
N LEU A 29 -4.52 4.67 -13.71
CA LEU A 29 -5.17 3.76 -12.76
C LEU A 29 -6.49 4.34 -12.23
N ASN A 30 -6.63 5.67 -12.27
CA ASN A 30 -7.75 6.42 -11.72
C ASN A 30 -8.11 5.94 -10.30
N PRO A 31 -7.23 5.97 -9.28
CA PRO A 31 -7.53 5.38 -7.98
C PRO A 31 -8.63 6.14 -7.23
N VAL A 32 -9.36 5.47 -6.33
CA VAL A 32 -10.13 6.12 -5.26
C VAL A 32 -9.17 6.36 -4.10
N VAL A 33 -8.96 7.62 -3.71
CA VAL A 33 -8.07 7.97 -2.60
C VAL A 33 -8.86 8.00 -1.30
N ILE A 34 -8.34 7.29 -0.30
CA ILE A 34 -8.85 7.26 1.07
C ILE A 34 -7.73 7.77 1.97
N GLN A 35 -8.05 8.69 2.86
CA GLN A 35 -7.09 9.26 3.79
C GLN A 35 -7.47 8.81 5.21
N LEU A 36 -6.50 8.25 5.92
CA LEU A 36 -6.63 7.85 7.32
C LEU A 36 -5.57 8.57 8.12
N SER A 37 -5.86 8.88 9.38
CA SER A 37 -4.97 9.65 10.26
C SER A 37 -4.09 8.78 11.14
N THR A 38 -4.44 7.50 11.30
CA THR A 38 -3.74 6.58 12.22
C THR A 38 -3.57 5.19 11.62
N ALA A 39 -2.57 4.47 12.12
CA ALA A 39 -2.32 3.09 11.71
C ALA A 39 -3.42 2.11 12.22
N GLU A 40 -4.10 2.47 13.30
CA GLU A 40 -5.26 1.73 13.83
C GLU A 40 -6.45 1.80 12.87
N GLU A 41 -6.78 2.99 12.37
CA GLU A 41 -7.82 3.17 11.34
C GLU A 41 -7.53 2.33 10.09
N LEU A 42 -6.25 2.20 9.71
CA LEU A 42 -5.84 1.34 8.60
C LEU A 42 -6.15 -0.13 8.86
N VAL A 43 -5.82 -0.62 10.06
CA VAL A 43 -6.10 -2.01 10.42
C VAL A 43 -7.59 -2.28 10.42
N ASP A 44 -8.39 -1.41 11.04
CA ASP A 44 -9.84 -1.54 11.11
C ASP A 44 -10.45 -1.56 9.70
N TRP A 45 -10.02 -0.64 8.83
CA TRP A 45 -10.53 -0.55 7.47
C TRP A 45 -10.21 -1.81 6.63
N LEU A 46 -8.98 -2.32 6.69
CA LEU A 46 -8.57 -3.47 5.88
C LEU A 46 -9.15 -4.81 6.37
N VAL A 47 -9.55 -4.89 7.63
CA VAL A 47 -10.27 -6.05 8.15
C VAL A 47 -11.66 -6.14 7.56
N GLU A 48 -12.31 -5.00 7.32
CA GLU A 48 -13.63 -4.95 6.70
C GLU A 48 -13.58 -5.26 5.20
N ASP A 49 -12.65 -4.64 4.47
CA ASP A 49 -12.53 -4.83 3.02
C ASP A 49 -11.13 -4.44 2.52
N HIS A 50 -10.34 -5.42 2.06
CA HIS A 50 -8.98 -5.19 1.57
C HIS A 50 -8.78 -5.41 0.07
N ASP A 51 -9.83 -5.77 -0.67
CA ASP A 51 -9.71 -6.11 -2.09
C ASP A 51 -9.30 -4.91 -2.96
N ASN A 52 -8.36 -5.12 -3.89
CA ASN A 52 -7.94 -4.08 -4.83
C ASN A 52 -7.47 -2.78 -4.14
N THR A 53 -6.82 -2.92 -2.98
CA THR A 53 -6.31 -1.81 -2.16
C THR A 53 -4.79 -1.77 -2.17
N VAL A 54 -4.21 -0.57 -2.22
CA VAL A 54 -2.79 -0.29 -2.00
C VAL A 54 -2.67 0.72 -0.88
N VAL A 55 -1.69 0.54 0.00
CA VAL A 55 -1.49 1.40 1.18
C VAL A 55 -0.15 2.11 1.09
N VAL A 56 -0.17 3.40 1.37
CA VAL A 56 0.99 4.22 1.73
C VAL A 56 0.80 4.62 3.17
N THR A 57 1.68 4.17 4.08
CA THR A 57 1.53 4.44 5.52
C THR A 57 2.80 5.06 6.10
N ASP A 58 2.65 6.11 6.90
CA ASP A 58 3.74 6.62 7.71
C ASP A 58 4.10 5.65 8.82
N ASN A 59 5.39 5.54 9.14
CA ASN A 59 5.81 4.70 10.24
C ASN A 59 5.54 5.34 11.61
N ASN A 60 5.67 6.66 11.71
CA ASN A 60 5.74 7.38 12.98
C ASN A 60 4.49 8.22 13.22
N THR A 61 3.32 7.65 12.93
CA THR A 61 2.05 8.27 13.28
C THR A 61 2.02 8.52 14.79
N ARG A 62 1.56 9.69 15.23
CA ARG A 62 1.35 10.02 16.66
C ARG A 62 0.15 9.26 17.26
N SER A 63 0.10 7.95 17.08
CA SER A 63 -0.91 7.05 17.62
C SER A 63 -0.25 5.96 18.48
N ARG A 64 -1.02 4.95 18.91
CA ARG A 64 -0.48 3.84 19.73
C ARG A 64 0.18 2.77 18.89
N MET A 65 0.01 2.83 17.57
CA MET A 65 0.48 1.85 16.61
C MET A 65 1.27 2.54 15.50
N THR A 66 2.48 2.06 15.25
CA THR A 66 3.31 2.46 14.12
C THR A 66 2.83 1.79 12.82
N GLY A 67 3.24 2.35 11.67
CA GLY A 67 2.97 1.73 10.36
C GLY A 67 3.54 0.31 10.24
N LEU A 68 4.71 0.04 10.83
CA LEU A 68 5.29 -1.31 10.88
C LEU A 68 4.49 -2.27 11.77
N GLU A 69 3.98 -1.81 12.92
CA GLU A 69 3.12 -2.63 13.78
C GLU A 69 1.78 -2.96 13.10
N ALA A 70 1.20 -2.01 12.35
CA ALA A 70 0.02 -2.26 11.53
C ALA A 70 0.30 -3.31 10.44
N LEU A 71 1.44 -3.23 9.75
CA LEU A 71 1.88 -4.24 8.77
C LEU A 71 1.93 -5.63 9.41
N CYS A 72 2.62 -5.78 10.54
CA CYS A 72 2.70 -7.05 11.27
C CYS A 72 1.31 -7.55 11.68
N THR A 73 0.46 -6.66 12.19
CA THR A 73 -0.91 -6.99 12.61
C THR A 73 -1.76 -7.50 11.45
N LEU A 74 -1.67 -6.86 10.28
CA LEU A 74 -2.39 -7.27 9.07
C LEU A 74 -1.91 -8.64 8.56
N ARG A 75 -0.60 -8.85 8.53
CA ARG A 75 -0.02 -10.14 8.13
C ARG A 75 -0.40 -11.27 9.07
N ALA A 76 -0.43 -11.02 10.38
CA ALA A 76 -0.90 -12.00 11.35
C ALA A 76 -2.38 -12.38 11.16
N ARG A 77 -3.18 -11.50 10.52
CA ARG A 77 -4.58 -11.74 10.16
C ARG A 77 -4.76 -12.32 8.75
N GLY A 78 -3.67 -12.69 8.06
CA GLY A 78 -3.70 -13.22 6.70
C GLY A 78 -4.01 -12.16 5.62
N ILE A 79 -3.97 -10.87 5.96
CA ILE A 79 -4.22 -9.79 5.01
C ILE A 79 -2.88 -9.43 4.34
N HIS A 80 -2.81 -9.66 3.03
CA HIS A 80 -1.61 -9.48 2.21
C HIS A 80 -1.66 -8.26 1.28
N THR A 81 -2.48 -7.27 1.61
CA THR A 81 -2.56 -5.99 0.89
C THR A 81 -1.14 -5.43 0.65
N PRO A 82 -0.83 -4.94 -0.57
CA PRO A 82 0.42 -4.24 -0.84
C PRO A 82 0.53 -2.97 0.01
N ILE A 83 1.60 -2.88 0.79
CA ILE A 83 1.90 -1.74 1.67
C ILE A 83 3.29 -1.21 1.34
N VAL A 84 3.39 0.11 1.20
CA VAL A 84 4.65 0.84 1.28
C VAL A 84 4.65 1.67 2.56
N VAL A 85 5.70 1.49 3.36
CA VAL A 85 5.96 2.33 4.52
C VAL A 85 6.73 3.55 4.04
N PHE A 86 6.20 4.74 4.30
CA PHE A 86 6.75 6.02 3.87
C PHE A 86 7.23 6.80 5.10
N SER A 87 8.53 6.86 5.38
CA SER A 87 9.05 7.44 6.64
C SER A 87 10.23 8.37 6.43
N GLY A 88 10.38 9.41 7.25
CA GLY A 88 11.59 10.25 7.26
C GLY A 88 12.81 9.57 7.86
N ASP A 89 12.58 8.55 8.68
CA ASP A 89 13.60 7.86 9.45
C ASP A 89 14.32 6.78 8.64
N THR A 90 15.50 6.41 9.11
CA THR A 90 16.19 5.21 8.65
C THR A 90 15.79 4.04 9.54
N PHE A 91 15.48 2.90 8.94
CA PHE A 91 15.16 1.69 9.69
C PHE A 91 16.43 0.96 10.15
N ALA A 92 16.37 0.45 11.38
CA ALA A 92 17.38 -0.47 11.88
C ALA A 92 17.31 -1.81 11.11
N PRO A 93 18.37 -2.65 11.13
CA PRO A 93 18.37 -3.94 10.44
C PRO A 93 17.18 -4.85 10.80
N ALA A 94 16.73 -4.83 12.06
CA ALA A 94 15.56 -5.60 12.50
C ALA A 94 14.25 -5.13 11.81
N GLN A 95 14.06 -3.82 11.65
CA GLN A 95 12.90 -3.25 10.95
C GLN A 95 12.95 -3.53 9.45
N HIS A 96 14.14 -3.48 8.84
CA HIS A 96 14.33 -3.90 7.45
C HIS A 96 14.00 -5.39 7.23
N LYS A 97 14.34 -6.24 8.19
CA LYS A 97 13.96 -7.66 8.16
C LYS A 97 12.44 -7.81 8.18
N ILE A 98 11.73 -7.08 9.04
CA ILE A 98 10.26 -7.10 9.10
C ILE A 98 9.65 -6.72 7.75
N LEU A 99 10.10 -5.61 7.15
CA LEU A 99 9.61 -5.17 5.84
C LEU A 99 9.79 -6.27 4.78
N THR A 100 10.97 -6.89 4.76
CA THR A 100 11.30 -7.95 3.81
C THR A 100 10.42 -9.19 4.03
N ASP A 101 10.34 -9.67 5.27
CA ASP A 101 9.57 -10.87 5.63
C ASP A 101 8.06 -10.66 5.38
N CYS A 102 7.56 -9.44 5.58
CA CYS A 102 6.16 -9.08 5.35
C CYS A 102 5.85 -8.64 3.91
N GLY A 103 6.86 -8.59 3.03
CA GLY A 103 6.70 -8.18 1.62
C GLY A 103 6.23 -6.73 1.46
N ALA A 104 6.71 -5.82 2.31
CA ALA A 104 6.43 -4.39 2.22
C ALA A 104 7.64 -3.62 1.70
N GLU A 105 7.38 -2.55 0.94
CA GLU A 105 8.42 -1.63 0.49
C GLU A 105 8.63 -0.51 1.52
N HIS A 106 9.84 0.07 1.58
CA HIS A 106 10.09 1.29 2.33
C HIS A 106 10.58 2.39 1.40
N VAL A 107 9.89 3.53 1.43
CA VAL A 107 10.29 4.76 0.76
C VAL A 107 10.61 5.80 1.82
N ARG A 108 11.79 6.42 1.72
CA ARG A 108 12.19 7.48 2.64
C ARG A 108 11.59 8.82 2.21
N LYS A 109 11.01 9.59 3.14
CA LYS A 109 10.61 11.00 2.97
C LYS A 109 11.88 11.84 2.84
N SER A 110 12.36 12.06 1.62
CA SER A 110 13.66 12.67 1.36
C SER A 110 13.66 13.77 0.29
N SER A 111 12.67 13.82 -0.63
CA SER A 111 12.58 14.87 -1.67
C SER A 111 11.40 14.68 -2.63
N SER A 112 11.31 15.51 -3.68
CA SER A 112 10.36 15.40 -4.79
C SER A 112 10.36 14.03 -5.51
N ARG A 113 11.45 13.26 -5.46
CA ARG A 113 11.56 11.92 -6.11
C ARG A 113 10.76 10.83 -5.39
N ASP A 114 10.27 11.10 -4.20
CA ASP A 114 9.54 10.11 -3.39
C ASP A 114 8.21 9.73 -4.07
N THR A 115 7.54 10.72 -4.68
CA THR A 115 6.26 10.53 -5.36
C THR A 115 6.35 9.62 -6.59
N GLU A 116 7.46 9.68 -7.33
CA GLU A 116 7.70 8.79 -8.48
C GLU A 116 7.91 7.34 -8.03
N ARG A 117 8.64 7.13 -6.94
CA ARG A 117 8.83 5.79 -6.36
C ARG A 117 7.53 5.21 -5.84
N LEU A 118 6.77 5.99 -5.07
CA LEU A 118 5.44 5.60 -4.60
C LEU A 118 4.52 5.28 -5.79
N ALA A 119 4.52 6.09 -6.85
CA ALA A 119 3.73 5.83 -8.05
C ALA A 119 4.15 4.53 -8.76
N ALA A 120 5.44 4.25 -8.88
CA ALA A 120 5.94 3.00 -9.46
C ALA A 120 5.52 1.78 -8.63
N PHE A 121 5.62 1.87 -7.30
CA PHE A 121 5.11 0.84 -6.39
C PHE A 121 3.61 0.60 -6.60
N ILE A 122 2.79 1.66 -6.58
CA ILE A 122 1.33 1.57 -6.77
C ILE A 122 0.99 0.90 -8.10
N ARG A 123 1.67 1.26 -9.19
CA ARG A 123 1.46 0.62 -10.51
C ARG A 123 1.75 -0.88 -10.47
N THR A 124 2.87 -1.25 -9.88
CA THR A 124 3.31 -2.64 -9.77
C THR A 124 2.33 -3.45 -8.92
N ALA A 125 1.95 -2.92 -7.76
CA ALA A 125 0.97 -3.51 -6.85
C ALA A 125 -0.40 -3.71 -7.53
N VAL A 126 -0.91 -2.69 -8.23
CA VAL A 126 -2.19 -2.81 -8.94
C VAL A 126 -2.10 -3.81 -10.10
N ALA A 127 -0.98 -3.86 -10.82
CA ALA A 127 -0.78 -4.85 -11.87
C ALA A 127 -0.77 -6.29 -11.33
N SER A 128 -0.18 -6.54 -10.16
CA SER A 128 -0.15 -7.86 -9.53
C SER A 128 -1.49 -8.28 -8.91
N MET A 129 -2.34 -7.33 -8.52
CA MET A 129 -3.67 -7.60 -7.97
C MET A 129 -4.72 -7.94 -9.02
N ARG A 130 -4.49 -7.59 -10.30
CA ARG A 130 -5.41 -7.99 -11.37
C ARG A 130 -5.36 -9.51 -11.47
N PRO A 131 -6.52 -10.21 -11.45
CA PRO A 131 -6.54 -11.63 -11.75
C PRO A 131 -5.83 -11.82 -13.08
N ARG A 132 -4.85 -12.73 -13.12
CA ARG A 132 -4.19 -13.11 -14.37
C ARG A 132 -5.30 -13.64 -15.29
N ALA A 133 -5.74 -12.82 -16.23
CA ALA A 133 -6.81 -13.15 -17.16
C ALA A 133 -6.38 -14.19 -18.22
N CYS A 134 -5.38 -15.03 -17.93
CA CYS A 134 -4.70 -15.87 -18.91
C CYS A 134 -4.31 -17.25 -18.35
N ASP A 135 -5.14 -17.85 -17.49
CA ASP A 135 -5.03 -19.27 -17.12
C ASP A 135 -6.37 -20.04 -17.31
N ALA A 136 -7.35 -19.47 -18.02
CA ALA A 136 -8.68 -20.06 -18.23
C ALA A 136 -9.08 -20.21 -19.71
N ALA A 137 -8.10 -20.39 -20.61
CA ALA A 137 -8.36 -20.61 -22.03
C ALA A 137 -7.49 -21.71 -22.63
N GLU A 138 -7.25 -22.81 -21.91
CA GLU A 138 -6.75 -24.06 -22.49
C GLU A 138 -7.20 -25.24 -21.62
N ASP A 139 -8.48 -25.63 -21.73
CA ASP A 139 -8.85 -27.06 -21.77
C ASP A 139 -10.32 -27.28 -22.17
N THR A 140 -10.78 -26.59 -23.23
CA THR A 140 -11.99 -27.02 -23.93
C THR A 140 -11.57 -27.74 -25.20
N ARG A 141 -11.89 -29.04 -25.24
CA ARG A 141 -11.94 -29.98 -26.38
C ARG A 141 -10.70 -30.84 -26.62
N VAL A 142 -10.67 -32.00 -25.94
CA VAL A 142 -10.70 -33.27 -26.66
C VAL A 142 -11.75 -34.18 -26.03
N SER A 143 -12.97 -34.11 -26.56
CA SER A 143 -13.83 -35.29 -26.62
C SER A 143 -13.72 -35.80 -28.05
N LEU A 144 -13.14 -36.99 -28.20
CA LEU A 144 -13.63 -38.13 -28.97
C LEU A 144 -12.64 -39.29 -28.81
#